data_AF-A0A939CZD5-F1
#
_entry.id   AF-A0A939CZD5-F1
#
_cell.length_a   1.000
_cell.length_b   1.000
_cell.length_c   1.000
_cell.angle_alpha   90.00
_cell.angle_beta   90.00
_cell.angle_gamma   90.00
#
_symmetry.space_group_name_H-M   'P 1'
#
loop_
_entity.id
_entity.type
_entity.pdbx_description
1 polymer ?
#
loop_
_entity_poly.entity_id
_entity_poly.type
_entity_poly.pdbx_seq_one_letter_code
_entity_poly.pdbx_strand_id
1 'polypeptide(L)'
;MVKVIYLLLCILGFVLPYSQFVPFFLEHGLDIKLFFEQLFASKISGFFGMDVIVSSLVLWAFVFWEGTRLKMQNLWVYVACNLLVGVSLGLPLFLFMRQRQIEQQADILGY
;
A
#
# COMPACT_ATOMS: atom_id res chain seq x y z
N MET A 1 13.64 15.88 -3.58
CA MET A 1 12.52 15.78 -4.53
C MET A 1 11.74 14.46 -4.41
N VAL A 2 12.40 13.30 -4.38
CA VAL A 2 11.75 11.97 -4.37
C VAL A 2 10.74 11.76 -3.22
N LYS A 3 11.03 12.28 -2.02
CA LYS A 3 10.12 12.22 -0.86
C LYS A 3 8.75 12.87 -1.12
N VAL A 4 8.72 13.98 -1.86
CA VAL A 4 7.47 14.70 -2.18
C VAL A 4 6.63 13.86 -3.13
N ILE A 5 7.27 13.19 -4.10
CA ILE A 5 6.60 12.26 -5.01
C ILE A 5 5.95 11.12 -4.23
N TYR A 6 6.67 10.49 -3.28
CA TYR A 6 6.09 9.43 -2.45
C TYR A 6 4.91 9.92 -1.60
N LEU A 7 4.98 11.15 -1.08
CA LEU A 7 3.89 11.74 -0.30
C LEU A 7 2.64 11.98 -1.17
N LEU A 8 2.83 12.53 -2.38
CA LEU A 8 1.74 12.68 -3.35
C LEU A 8 1.13 11.32 -3.74
N LEU A 9 1.96 10.32 -3.98
CA LEU A 9 1.51 8.95 -4.27
C LEU A 9 0.76 8.33 -3.09
N CYS A 10 1.16 8.60 -1.84
CA CYS A 10 0.39 8.18 -0.67
C CYS A 10 -1.00 8.83 -0.64
N ILE A 11 -1.08 10.14 -0.89
CA ILE A 11 -2.37 10.85 -0.92
C ILE A 11 -3.27 10.27 -2.01
N LEU A 12 -2.75 10.12 -3.24
CA LEU A 12 -3.51 9.52 -4.33
C LEU A 12 -3.91 8.07 -4.02
N GLY A 13 -2.99 7.30 -3.44
CA GLY A 13 -3.20 5.91 -3.08
C GLY A 13 -4.21 5.72 -1.95
N PHE A 14 -4.50 6.74 -1.14
CA PHE A 14 -5.56 6.76 -0.14
C PHE A 14 -6.87 7.30 -0.70
N VAL A 15 -6.83 8.46 -1.36
CA VAL A 15 -8.03 9.16 -1.83
C VAL A 15 -8.76 8.37 -2.91
N LEU A 16 -8.04 7.79 -3.87
CA LEU A 16 -8.66 7.07 -4.98
C LEU A 16 -9.46 5.83 -4.50
N PRO A 17 -8.89 4.88 -3.73
CA PRO A 17 -9.66 3.73 -3.24
C PRO A 17 -10.80 4.15 -2.33
N TYR A 18 -10.57 5.08 -1.40
CA TYR A 18 -11.62 5.53 -0.47
C TYR A 18 -12.75 6.27 -1.17
N SER A 19 -12.46 7.01 -2.26
CA SER A 19 -13.52 7.67 -3.04
C SER A 19 -14.51 6.69 -3.66
N GLN A 20 -14.09 5.45 -3.93
CA GLN A 20 -14.97 4.40 -4.48
C GLN A 20 -15.57 3.55 -3.36
N PHE A 21 -14.79 3.29 -2.30
CA PHE A 21 -15.23 2.46 -1.17
C PHE A 21 -16.26 3.15 -0.27
N VAL A 22 -16.13 4.46 -0.03
CA VAL A 22 -17.04 5.21 0.85
C VAL A 22 -18.48 5.26 0.30
N PRO A 23 -18.73 5.61 -0.98
CA PRO A 23 -20.08 5.54 -1.55
C PRO A 23 -20.68 4.14 -1.49
N PHE A 24 -19.90 3.11 -1.85
CA PHE A 24 -20.32 1.71 -1.77
C PHE A 24 -20.74 1.33 -0.34
N PHE A 25 -19.96 1.74 0.66
CA PHE A 25 -20.26 1.51 2.07
C PHE A 25 -21.52 2.26 2.51
N LEU A 26 -21.73 3.48 2.05
CA LEU A 26 -22.92 4.27 2.38
C LEU A 26 -24.20 3.69 1.75
N GLU A 27 -24.11 3.14 0.54
CA GLU A 27 -25.25 2.56 -0.18
C GLU A 27 -25.58 1.13 0.26
N HIS A 28 -24.58 0.30 0.51
CA HIS A 28 -24.76 -1.14 0.76
C HIS A 28 -24.34 -1.59 2.18
N GLY A 29 -23.72 -0.72 2.98
CA GLY A 29 -23.15 -1.09 4.28
C GLY A 29 -21.86 -1.92 4.17
N LEU A 30 -21.50 -2.62 5.24
CA LEU A 30 -20.39 -3.58 5.27
C LEU A 30 -20.74 -4.92 4.58
N ASP A 31 -21.27 -4.86 3.36
CA ASP A 31 -21.56 -6.07 2.58
C ASP A 31 -20.34 -6.53 1.79
N ILE A 32 -19.43 -7.21 2.50
CA ILE A 32 -18.21 -7.79 1.92
C ILE A 32 -18.57 -8.80 0.82
N LYS A 33 -19.69 -9.53 0.94
CA LYS A 33 -20.09 -10.52 -0.05
C LYS A 33 -20.45 -9.85 -1.37
N LEU A 34 -21.27 -8.79 -1.31
CA LEU A 34 -21.65 -8.00 -2.48
C LEU A 34 -20.43 -7.33 -3.12
N PHE A 35 -19.47 -6.86 -2.32
CA PHE A 35 -18.22 -6.28 -2.82
C PHE A 35 -17.45 -7.28 -3.68
N PHE A 36 -17.28 -8.52 -3.21
CA PHE A 36 -16.61 -9.57 -3.98
C PHE A 36 -17.42 -10.00 -5.21
N GLU A 37 -18.75 -10.08 -5.11
CA GLU A 37 -19.59 -10.38 -6.28
C GLU A 37 -19.42 -9.31 -7.37
N GLN A 38 -19.36 -8.02 -7.01
CA GLN A 38 -19.13 -6.93 -7.96
C GLN A 38 -17.68 -6.89 -8.48
N LEU A 39 -16.69 -7.13 -7.62
CA LEU A 39 -15.27 -7.16 -8.00
C LEU A 39 -14.98 -8.25 -9.03
N PHE A 40 -15.66 -9.39 -8.92
CA PHE A 40 -15.53 -10.53 -9.84
C PHE A 40 -16.70 -10.67 -10.83
N ALA A 41 -17.56 -9.65 -10.95
CA ALA A 41 -18.69 -9.67 -11.88
C ALA A 41 -18.24 -9.70 -13.35
N SER A 42 -17.06 -9.15 -13.65
CA SER A 42 -16.47 -9.17 -14.99
C SER A 42 -15.07 -9.79 -14.97
N LYS A 43 -14.69 -10.42 -16.10
CA LYS A 43 -13.34 -10.98 -16.26
C LYS A 43 -12.24 -9.92 -16.11
N ILE A 44 -12.52 -8.67 -16.51
CA ILE A 44 -11.57 -7.55 -16.44
C ILE A 44 -11.42 -7.07 -14.99
N SER A 45 -12.53 -6.88 -14.28
CA SER A 45 -12.52 -6.50 -12.86
C SER A 45 -11.83 -7.57 -12.00
N GLY A 46 -12.10 -8.85 -12.29
CA GLY A 46 -11.43 -9.96 -11.63
C GLY A 46 -9.92 -10.00 -11.91
N PHE A 47 -9.48 -9.68 -13.14
CA PHE A 47 -8.06 -9.54 -13.45
C PHE A 47 -7.39 -8.46 -12.60
N PHE A 48 -7.99 -7.27 -12.48
CA PHE A 48 -7.48 -6.21 -11.60
C PHE A 48 -7.46 -6.63 -10.13
N GLY A 49 -8.52 -7.30 -9.64
CA GLY A 49 -8.56 -7.81 -8.27
C GLY A 49 -7.43 -8.80 -7.99
N MET A 50 -7.19 -9.74 -8.90
CA MET A 50 -6.11 -10.73 -8.77
C MET A 50 -4.73 -10.08 -8.87
N ASP A 51 -4.54 -9.11 -9.78
CA ASP A 51 -3.29 -8.35 -9.91
C ASP A 51 -2.95 -7.59 -8.62
N VAL A 52 -3.95 -6.97 -7.98
CA VAL A 52 -3.78 -6.30 -6.67
C VAL A 52 -3.41 -7.30 -5.57
N ILE A 53 -4.03 -8.49 -5.54
CA ILE A 53 -3.70 -9.54 -4.56
C ILE A 53 -2.24 -10.00 -4.74
N VAL A 54 -1.82 -10.29 -5.98
CA VAL A 54 -0.44 -10.71 -6.27
C VAL A 54 0.53 -9.60 -5.92
N SER A 55 0.26 -8.36 -6.34
CA SER A 55 1.09 -7.18 -6.02
C SER A 55 1.19 -6.95 -4.51
N SER A 56 0.12 -7.21 -3.75
CA SER A 56 0.09 -7.13 -2.30
C SER A 56 1.01 -8.17 -1.63
N LEU A 57 1.00 -9.41 -2.11
CA LEU A 57 1.89 -10.46 -1.63
C LEU A 57 3.36 -10.15 -1.93
N VAL A 58 3.64 -9.66 -3.14
CA VAL A 58 4.98 -9.22 -3.53
C VAL A 58 5.44 -8.06 -2.65
N LEU A 59 4.56 -7.09 -2.37
CA LEU A 59 4.86 -5.97 -1.48
C LEU A 59 5.19 -6.47 -0.06
N TRP A 60 4.45 -7.42 0.50
CA TRP A 60 4.77 -7.98 1.81
C TRP A 60 6.16 -8.63 1.82
N ALA A 61 6.45 -9.48 0.83
CA ALA A 61 7.77 -10.10 0.71
C ALA A 61 8.89 -9.05 0.61
N PHE A 62 8.68 -8.00 -0.19
CA PHE A 62 9.61 -6.89 -0.35
C PHE A 62 9.82 -6.11 0.95
N VAL A 63 8.74 -5.78 1.67
CA VAL A 63 8.78 -5.07 2.97
C VAL A 63 9.59 -5.87 3.99
N PHE A 64 9.34 -7.19 4.10
CA PHE A 64 10.07 -8.03 5.04
C PHE A 64 11.54 -8.19 4.66
N TRP A 65 11.84 -8.43 3.38
CA TRP A 65 13.20 -8.62 2.91
C TRP A 65 14.06 -7.37 3.06
N GLU A 66 13.61 -6.24 2.51
CA GLU A 66 14.37 -4.98 2.56
C GLU A 66 14.32 -4.36 3.96
N GLY A 67 13.19 -4.49 4.66
CA GLY A 67 13.03 -4.00 6.02
C GLY A 67 13.99 -4.67 7.02
N THR A 68 14.19 -5.99 6.88
CA THR A 68 15.17 -6.72 7.69
C THR A 68 16.60 -6.31 7.34
N ARG A 69 16.89 -6.10 6.06
CA ARG A 69 18.21 -5.65 5.58
C ARG A 69 18.60 -4.27 6.13
N LEU A 70 17.65 -3.34 6.16
CA LEU A 70 17.86 -1.97 6.65
C LEU A 70 17.70 -1.84 8.17
N LYS A 71 17.41 -2.95 8.88
CA LYS A 71 17.10 -2.97 10.34
C LYS A 71 15.96 -2.01 10.71
N MET A 72 14.98 -1.87 9.82
CA MET A 72 13.79 -1.04 10.05
C MET A 72 12.88 -1.70 11.09
N GLN A 73 12.41 -0.90 12.06
CA GLN A 73 11.44 -1.35 13.06
C GLN A 73 10.01 -1.19 12.53
N ASN A 74 9.07 -1.98 13.08
CA ASN A 74 7.63 -1.89 12.82
C ASN A 74 7.19 -2.18 11.37
N LEU A 75 7.79 -3.18 10.71
CA LEU A 75 7.43 -3.60 9.35
C LEU A 75 5.94 -3.99 9.18
N TRP A 76 5.32 -4.46 10.27
CA TRP A 76 3.90 -4.77 10.34
C TRP A 76 2.98 -3.58 9.99
N VAL A 77 3.43 -2.33 10.20
CA VAL A 77 2.64 -1.14 9.86
C VAL A 77 2.40 -1.06 8.36
N TYR A 78 3.40 -1.39 7.52
CA TYR A 78 3.23 -1.34 6.06
C TYR A 78 2.31 -2.45 5.56
N VAL A 79 2.35 -3.62 6.20
CA VAL A 79 1.42 -4.73 5.95
C VAL A 79 0.00 -4.30 6.33
N ALA A 80 -0.19 -3.67 7.50
CA ALA A 80 -1.48 -3.14 7.94
C ALA A 80 -2.01 -2.03 7.01
N CYS A 81 -1.17 -1.09 6.58
CA CYS A 81 -1.56 -0.06 5.61
C CYS A 81 -1.96 -0.67 4.27
N ASN A 82 -1.26 -1.71 3.82
CA ASN A 82 -1.63 -2.44 2.60
C ASN A 82 -2.98 -3.14 2.75
N LEU A 83 -3.28 -3.71 3.93
CA LEU A 83 -4.58 -4.36 4.18
C LEU A 83 -5.74 -3.36 4.34
N LEU A 84 -5.49 -2.22 4.97
CA LEU A 84 -6.52 -1.21 5.25
C LEU A 84 -6.87 -0.36 4.03
N VAL A 85 -5.90 -0.10 3.16
CA VAL A 85 -6.05 0.87 2.06
C VAL A 85 -5.70 0.28 0.71
N GLY A 86 -4.73 -0.65 0.67
CA GLY A 86 -4.25 -1.27 -0.56
C GLY A 86 -2.78 -0.99 -0.85
N VAL A 87 -2.30 -1.64 -1.90
CA VAL A 87 -0.90 -1.59 -2.37
C VAL A 87 -0.50 -0.15 -2.73
N SER A 88 -1.47 0.63 -3.21
CA SER A 88 -1.32 2.03 -3.62
C SER A 88 -0.86 2.96 -2.50
N LEU A 89 -1.20 2.68 -1.23
CA LEU A 89 -0.67 3.43 -0.08
C LEU A 89 0.51 2.71 0.57
N GLY A 90 0.44 1.38 0.71
CA GLY A 90 1.46 0.60 1.41
C GLY A 90 2.85 0.74 0.78
N LEU A 91 2.93 0.69 -0.55
CA LEU A 91 4.19 0.80 -1.28
C LEU A 91 4.87 2.18 -1.16
N PRO A 92 4.21 3.31 -1.48
CA PRO A 92 4.86 4.62 -1.37
C PRO A 92 5.22 4.97 0.09
N LEU A 93 4.42 4.54 1.06
CA LEU A 93 4.74 4.75 2.48
C LEU A 93 6.01 4.00 2.88
N PHE A 94 6.16 2.75 2.44
CA PHE A 94 7.38 1.98 2.67
C PHE A 94 8.59 2.63 2.00
N LEU A 95 8.47 3.05 0.73
CA LEU A 95 9.55 3.73 0.01
C LEU A 95 9.97 5.03 0.67
N PHE A 96 9.02 5.81 1.20
CA PHE A 96 9.32 7.03 1.96
C PHE A 96 10.12 6.76 3.22
N MET A 97 9.72 5.76 4.02
CA MET A 97 10.44 5.42 5.26
C MET A 97 11.81 4.80 4.99
N ARG A 98 11.91 3.98 3.94
CA ARG A 98 13.18 3.46 3.45
C ARG A 98 14.15 4.57 3.06
N GLN A 99 13.68 5.58 2.32
CA GLN A 99 14.50 6.74 1.94
C GLN A 99 15.04 7.46 3.18
N ARG A 100 14.20 7.66 4.20
CA ARG A 100 14.61 8.31 5.46
C ARG A 100 15.67 7.50 6.21
N GLN A 101 15.54 6.18 6.26
CA GLN A 101 16.51 5.32 6.93
C GLN A 101 17.87 5.33 6.23
N ILE A 102 17.89 5.29 4.89
CA ILE A 102 19.13 5.35 4.11
C ILE A 102 19.85 6.69 4.34
N GLU A 103 19.13 7.81 4.30
CA GLU A 103 19.71 9.13 4.57
C GLU A 103 20.24 9.24 6.01
N GLN A 104 19.51 8.74 7.00
CA GLN A 104 20.00 8.71 8.38
C GLN A 104 21.29 7.90 8.54
N GLN A 105 21.39 6.77 7.85
CA GLN A 105 22.60 5.95 7.87
C GLN A 105 23.78 6.64 7.19
N ALA A 106 23.53 7.38 6.10
CA ALA A 106 24.55 8.19 5.43
C ALA A 106 25.05 9.34 6.31
N ASP A 107 24.14 10.07 6.96
CA ASP A 107 24.48 11.15 7.90
C ASP A 107 25.31 10.63 9.09
N ILE A 108 24.96 9.46 9.63
CA ILE A 108 25.73 8.82 10.72
C ILE A 108 27.14 8.42 10.27
N LEU A 109 27.30 8.03 9.00
CA LEU A 109 28.59 7.66 8.41
C LEU A 109 29.44 8.87 7.98
N GLY A 110 28.93 10.10 8.16
CA GLY A 110 29.70 11.34 7.99
C GLY A 110 30.01 11.72 6.55
N TYR A 111 29.14 11.34 5.61
CA TYR A 111 29.18 11.82 4.23
C TYR A 111 28.27 13.04 4.02
#